data_AF-A0A5J4PII6-F1
#
_entry.id   AF-A0A5J4PII6-F1
#
_cell.length_a   1.000
_cell.length_b   1.000
_cell.length_c   1.000
_cell.angle_alpha   90.00
_cell.angle_beta   90.00
_cell.angle_gamma   90.00
#
_symmetry.space_group_name_H-M   'P 1'
#
loop_
_entity.id
_entity.type
_entity.pdbx_description
1 polymer ?
#
loop_
_entity_poly.entity_id
_entity_poly.type
_entity_poly.pdbx_seq_one_letter_code
_entity_poly.pdbx_strand_id
1 'polypeptide(L)'
;MIWNETIECMDRENLRRIQGIRLKNVVEHVYHNTPFYRKKMQELGITPDDINDIDDIVKLPFTTKLDLRDNYPFGLCAVPMSQIVRIHASSGTTGKPTVVGHTRKDLSVWTESLARSFTAYGADSSDIFQVAYGYGLFTGGLGAHYGAEHIGASVIPMSSGNTEKQITLMHDFGSTVLCCTPSYALFVADAIKDSGLPREDFKLKIGAFGAEPWTESMRKEIEEKLGIKA
;
A
#
# COMPACT_ATOMS: atom_id res chain seq x y z
N MET A 1 -14.46 -5.58 12.25
CA MET A 1 -13.46 -5.75 13.32
C MET A 1 -12.54 -4.54 13.29
N ILE A 2 -12.13 -4.01 14.44
CA ILE A 2 -11.08 -2.98 14.50
C ILE A 2 -9.76 -3.71 14.78
N TRP A 3 -8.78 -3.58 13.91
CA TRP A 3 -7.54 -4.35 13.97
C TRP A 3 -6.65 -3.93 15.15
N ASN A 4 -6.56 -2.63 15.39
CA ASN A 4 -5.76 -2.03 16.44
C ASN A 4 -6.57 -0.94 17.15
N GLU A 5 -7.47 -1.36 18.04
CA GLU A 5 -8.38 -0.46 18.77
C GLU A 5 -7.64 0.69 19.48
N THR A 6 -6.46 0.39 20.05
CA THR A 6 -5.64 1.40 20.75
C THR A 6 -5.25 2.56 19.83
N ILE A 7 -4.94 2.29 18.56
CA ILE A 7 -4.52 3.32 17.60
C ILE A 7 -5.70 3.87 16.80
N GLU A 8 -6.64 3.02 16.39
CA GLU A 8 -7.75 3.39 15.52
C GLU A 8 -8.86 4.15 16.24
N CYS A 9 -9.05 3.88 17.54
CA CYS A 9 -10.04 4.56 18.38
C CYS A 9 -9.42 5.65 19.27
N MET A 10 -8.14 5.98 19.04
CA MET A 10 -7.43 7.00 19.81
C MET A 10 -8.08 8.38 19.68
N ASP A 11 -8.24 9.09 20.79
CA ASP A 11 -8.74 10.46 20.76
C ASP A 11 -7.79 11.40 20.00
N ARG A 12 -8.32 12.53 19.55
CA ARG A 12 -7.59 13.46 18.68
C ARG A 12 -6.36 14.06 19.34
N GLU A 13 -6.40 14.30 20.65
CA GLU A 13 -5.31 14.92 21.40
C GLU A 13 -4.12 13.95 21.49
N ASN A 14 -4.38 12.71 21.91
CA ASN A 14 -3.35 11.67 21.97
C ASN A 14 -2.79 11.31 20.60
N LEU A 15 -3.63 11.28 19.56
CA LEU A 15 -3.19 11.05 18.19
C LEU A 15 -2.22 12.14 17.73
N ARG A 16 -2.56 13.42 17.95
CA ARG A 16 -1.69 14.55 17.59
C ARG A 16 -0.37 14.52 18.38
N ARG A 17 -0.41 14.15 19.66
CA ARG A 17 0.79 13.99 20.49
C ARG A 17 1.74 12.92 19.92
N ILE A 18 1.23 11.74 19.57
CA ILE A 18 2.05 10.67 18.98
C ILE A 18 2.57 11.06 17.60
N GLN A 19 1.77 11.77 16.79
CA GLN A 19 2.22 12.30 15.51
C GLN A 19 3.39 13.28 15.66
N GLY A 20 3.33 14.21 16.62
CA GLY A 20 4.43 15.14 16.91
C GLY A 20 5.71 14.41 17.35
N ILE A 21 5.60 13.45 18.28
CA ILE A 21 6.74 12.63 18.71
C ILE A 21 7.36 11.89 17.52
N ARG A 22 6.54 11.25 16.68
CA ARG A 22 7.02 10.49 15.52
C ARG A 22 7.62 11.40 14.45
N LEU A 23 7.05 12.59 14.23
CA LEU A 23 7.60 13.57 13.30
C LEU A 23 8.99 14.01 13.73
N LYS A 24 9.17 14.42 14.99
CA LYS A 24 10.47 14.83 15.53
C LYS A 24 11.51 13.73 15.36
N ASN A 25 11.17 12.49 15.74
CA ASN A 25 12.06 11.34 15.60
C ASN A 25 12.47 11.09 14.14
N VAL A 26 11.54 11.21 13.18
CA VAL A 26 11.85 11.03 11.75
C VAL A 26 12.72 12.16 11.24
N VAL A 27 12.46 13.42 11.62
CA VAL A 27 13.26 14.59 11.22
C VAL A 27 14.69 14.46 11.75
N GLU A 28 14.86 14.14 13.02
CA GLU A 28 16.16 13.89 13.64
C GLU A 28 16.91 12.76 12.93
N HIS A 29 16.21 11.64 12.69
CA HIS A 29 16.80 10.50 11.99
C HIS A 29 17.31 10.86 10.59
N VAL A 30 16.51 11.53 9.75
CA VAL A 30 16.94 11.87 8.39
C VAL A 30 17.97 13.01 8.35
N TYR A 31 17.89 13.96 9.28
CA TYR A 31 18.90 15.04 9.42
C TYR A 31 20.29 14.44 9.70
N HIS A 32 20.37 13.48 10.61
CA HIS A 32 21.65 12.87 10.98
C HIS A 32 22.13 11.77 10.03
N ASN A 33 21.24 11.07 9.33
CA ASN A 33 21.63 9.90 8.54
C ASN A 33 21.54 10.09 7.02
N THR A 34 21.01 11.23 6.53
CA THR A 34 20.87 11.47 5.09
C THR A 34 21.43 12.85 4.70
N PRO A 35 22.62 12.91 4.04
CA PRO A 35 23.25 14.18 3.67
C PRO A 35 22.35 15.13 2.87
N PHE A 36 21.52 14.58 1.99
CA PHE A 36 20.54 15.36 1.21
C PHE A 36 19.57 16.13 2.12
N TYR A 37 18.92 15.45 3.07
CA TYR A 37 17.94 16.06 3.96
C TYR A 37 18.59 17.08 4.90
N ARG A 38 19.78 16.75 5.42
CA ARG A 38 20.57 17.69 6.23
C ARG A 38 20.83 19.00 5.49
N LYS A 39 21.34 18.91 4.26
CA LYS A 39 21.63 20.08 3.43
C LYS A 39 20.37 20.92 3.17
N LYS A 40 19.27 20.27 2.78
CA LYS A 40 18.01 20.96 2.46
C LYS A 40 17.42 21.70 3.67
N MET A 41 17.56 21.14 4.87
CA MET A 41 17.14 21.81 6.11
C MET A 41 18.07 22.96 6.49
N GLN A 42 19.40 22.77 6.37
CA GLN A 42 20.40 23.81 6.66
C GLN A 42 20.26 25.03 5.75
N GLU A 43 19.90 24.85 4.48
CA GLU A 43 19.64 25.95 3.53
C GLU A 43 18.45 26.84 3.95
N LEU A 44 17.52 26.30 4.75
CA LEU A 44 16.40 27.04 5.32
C LEU A 44 16.66 27.51 6.76
N GLY A 45 17.84 27.24 7.31
CA GLY A 45 18.16 27.52 8.71
C GLY A 45 17.38 26.66 9.71
N ILE A 46 16.92 25.48 9.30
CA ILE A 46 16.10 24.57 10.12
C ILE A 46 16.96 23.44 10.69
N THR A 47 16.68 23.10 11.94
CA THR A 47 17.24 21.98 12.68
C THR A 47 16.13 21.11 13.28
N PRO A 48 16.42 19.87 13.72
CA PRO A 48 15.41 19.03 14.38
C PRO A 48 14.79 19.66 15.64
N ASP A 49 15.50 20.58 16.31
CA ASP A 49 15.01 21.26 17.52
C ASP A 49 13.89 22.27 17.22
N ASP A 50 13.74 22.69 15.96
CA ASP A 50 12.66 23.56 15.51
C ASP A 50 11.31 22.84 15.38
N ILE A 51 11.29 21.51 15.57
CA ILE A 51 10.12 20.64 15.47
C ILE A 51 9.70 20.17 16.86
N ASN A 52 8.59 20.71 17.35
CA ASN A 52 8.07 20.46 18.70
C ASN A 52 6.72 19.71 18.68
N ASP A 53 5.91 19.91 17.64
CA ASP A 53 4.65 19.20 17.45
C ASP A 53 4.38 18.89 15.97
N ILE A 54 3.18 18.38 15.67
CA ILE A 54 2.79 17.97 14.31
C ILE A 54 2.54 19.17 13.37
N ASP A 55 2.20 20.34 13.89
CA ASP A 55 1.91 21.52 13.07
C ASP A 55 3.19 22.15 12.52
N ASP A 56 4.34 21.90 13.16
CA ASP A 56 5.66 22.30 12.69
C ASP A 56 6.11 21.62 11.38
N ILE A 57 5.36 20.63 10.89
CA ILE A 57 5.64 19.97 9.60
C ILE A 57 5.72 20.98 8.43
N VAL A 58 5.00 22.11 8.52
CA VAL A 58 4.99 23.17 7.49
C VAL A 58 6.32 23.91 7.36
N LYS A 59 7.19 23.82 8.37
CA LYS A 59 8.55 24.39 8.32
C LYS A 59 9.43 23.58 7.36
N LEU A 60 9.19 22.26 7.26
CA LEU A 60 10.07 21.35 6.53
C LEU A 60 9.99 21.55 5.01
N PRO A 61 11.12 21.40 4.29
CA PRO A 61 11.11 21.49 2.83
C PRO A 61 10.39 20.29 2.21
N PHE A 62 9.67 20.53 1.10
CA PHE A 62 9.10 19.45 0.30
C PHE A 62 10.18 18.54 -0.28
N THR A 63 9.88 17.23 -0.42
CA THR A 63 10.67 16.30 -1.24
C THR A 63 9.92 16.05 -2.54
N THR A 64 10.61 16.18 -3.66
CA THR A 64 10.05 16.04 -5.01
C THR A 64 10.56 14.77 -5.69
N LYS A 65 9.90 14.34 -6.76
CA LYS A 65 10.36 13.20 -7.57
C LYS A 65 11.76 13.42 -8.17
N LEU A 66 12.14 14.68 -8.44
CA LEU A 66 13.48 15.03 -8.91
C LEU A 66 14.54 14.73 -7.84
N ASP A 67 14.26 15.02 -6.58
CA ASP A 67 15.16 14.71 -5.46
C ASP A 67 15.46 13.20 -5.39
N LEU A 68 14.44 12.34 -5.57
CA LEU A 68 14.61 10.88 -5.58
C LEU A 68 15.45 10.43 -6.77
N ARG A 69 15.24 11.03 -7.95
CA ARG A 69 15.98 10.71 -9.17
C ARG A 69 17.46 11.10 -9.05
N ASP A 70 17.73 12.28 -8.53
CA ASP A 70 19.08 12.85 -8.46
C ASP A 70 19.93 12.17 -7.36
N ASN A 71 19.28 11.49 -6.42
CA ASN A 71 19.91 10.67 -5.37
C ASN A 71 19.84 9.16 -5.65
N TYR A 72 19.57 8.74 -6.89
CA TYR A 72 19.54 7.33 -7.27
C TYR A 72 20.91 6.63 -7.06
N PRO A 73 20.95 5.35 -6.65
CA PRO A 73 19.80 4.51 -6.30
C PRO A 73 19.37 4.59 -4.83
N PHE A 74 20.31 4.88 -3.92
CA PHE A 74 20.11 4.73 -2.47
C PHE A 74 20.53 5.96 -1.67
N GLY A 75 20.76 7.11 -2.32
CA GLY A 75 21.27 8.33 -1.66
C GLY A 75 20.31 8.92 -0.61
N LEU A 76 19.06 8.47 -0.60
CA LEU A 76 18.05 8.85 0.41
C LEU A 76 17.79 7.77 1.46
N CYS A 77 18.50 6.63 1.42
CA CYS A 77 18.42 5.64 2.50
C CYS A 77 19.08 6.21 3.76
N ALA A 78 18.34 6.20 4.88
CA ALA A 78 18.81 6.66 6.19
C ALA A 78 19.49 5.55 7.02
N VAL A 79 19.72 4.38 6.42
CA VAL A 79 20.43 3.25 7.02
C VAL A 79 21.38 2.61 5.99
N PRO A 80 22.44 1.92 6.43
CA PRO A 80 23.31 1.16 5.53
C PRO A 80 22.53 0.08 4.77
N MET A 81 22.98 -0.24 3.55
CA MET A 81 22.36 -1.29 2.73
C MET A 81 22.32 -2.68 3.40
N SER A 82 23.21 -2.95 4.36
CA SER A 82 23.18 -4.19 5.16
C SER A 82 21.93 -4.34 6.03
N GLN A 83 21.20 -3.25 6.29
CA GLN A 83 19.92 -3.26 7.03
C GLN A 83 18.70 -3.30 6.09
N ILE A 84 18.88 -3.05 4.80
CA ILE A 84 17.82 -3.08 3.79
C ILE A 84 17.60 -4.53 3.36
N VAL A 85 16.38 -5.02 3.53
CA VAL A 85 15.99 -6.40 3.20
C VAL A 85 15.06 -6.49 2.00
N ARG A 86 14.56 -5.35 1.50
CA ARG A 86 13.75 -5.29 0.26
C ARG A 86 13.97 -4.00 -0.48
N ILE A 87 14.01 -4.11 -1.81
CA ILE A 87 14.09 -2.98 -2.73
C ILE A 87 12.90 -3.08 -3.69
N HIS A 88 12.14 -1.99 -3.79
CA HIS A 88 11.10 -1.81 -4.81
C HIS A 88 11.50 -0.70 -5.77
N ALA A 89 10.92 -0.74 -6.98
CA ALA A 89 11.15 0.29 -7.98
C ALA A 89 9.91 0.52 -8.83
N SER A 90 9.64 1.77 -9.20
CA SER A 90 8.59 2.12 -10.16
C SER A 90 9.15 2.42 -11.54
N SER A 91 8.36 2.18 -12.59
CA SER A 91 8.69 2.58 -13.95
C SER A 91 8.76 4.12 -14.02
N GLY A 92 9.99 4.66 -14.10
CA GLY A 92 10.20 6.07 -14.37
C GLY A 92 9.69 6.44 -15.77
N THR A 93 9.21 7.66 -15.96
CA THR A 93 8.63 8.10 -17.24
C THR A 93 9.68 8.38 -18.32
N THR A 94 10.95 8.57 -17.95
CA THR A 94 12.13 8.57 -18.84
C THR A 94 13.39 8.53 -17.94
N GLY A 95 14.24 7.51 -18.07
CA GLY A 95 15.51 7.41 -17.32
C GLY A 95 15.48 6.43 -16.14
N LYS A 96 16.26 6.73 -15.09
CA LYS A 96 16.47 5.83 -13.94
C LYS A 96 15.16 5.69 -13.11
N PRO A 97 14.81 4.48 -12.66
CA PRO A 97 13.59 4.28 -11.88
C PRO A 97 13.69 4.93 -10.50
N THR A 98 12.54 5.23 -9.88
CA THR A 98 12.50 5.61 -8.47
C THR A 98 12.63 4.35 -7.63
N VAL A 99 13.60 4.35 -6.70
CA VAL A 99 13.93 3.19 -5.86
C VAL A 99 13.58 3.50 -4.42
N VAL A 100 13.00 2.50 -3.73
CA VAL A 100 12.74 2.56 -2.28
C VAL A 100 13.28 1.30 -1.62
N GLY A 101 13.94 1.47 -0.48
CA GLY A 101 14.49 0.39 0.33
C GLY A 101 13.74 0.26 1.65
N HIS A 102 13.54 -0.97 2.11
CA HIS A 102 12.84 -1.27 3.37
C HIS A 102 13.72 -2.11 4.29
N THR A 103 13.80 -1.71 5.55
CA THR A 103 14.28 -2.57 6.64
C THR A 103 13.23 -3.61 7.03
N ARG A 104 13.59 -4.59 7.86
CA ARG A 104 12.61 -5.56 8.40
C ARG A 104 11.49 -4.86 9.17
N LYS A 105 11.82 -3.79 9.92
CA LYS A 105 10.86 -3.00 10.68
C LYS A 105 9.89 -2.27 9.74
N ASP A 106 10.38 -1.70 8.64
CA ASP A 106 9.53 -1.01 7.67
C ASP A 106 8.54 -1.96 7.02
N LEU A 107 8.97 -3.18 6.69
CA LEU A 107 8.08 -4.22 6.17
C LEU A 107 7.01 -4.64 7.17
N SER A 108 7.34 -4.72 8.47
CA SER A 108 6.35 -5.00 9.52
C SER A 108 5.32 -3.86 9.64
N VAL A 109 5.76 -2.60 9.60
CA VAL A 109 4.84 -1.44 9.62
C VAL A 109 3.95 -1.42 8.37
N TRP A 110 4.51 -1.71 7.21
CA TRP A 110 3.76 -1.79 5.95
C TRP A 110 2.71 -2.90 6.02
N THR A 111 3.11 -4.09 6.49
CA THR A 111 2.23 -5.25 6.67
C THR A 111 1.06 -4.94 7.60
N GLU A 112 1.32 -4.34 8.77
CA GLU A 112 0.25 -3.94 9.69
C GLU A 112 -0.69 -2.89 9.09
N SER A 113 -0.17 -1.95 8.29
CA SER A 113 -0.99 -0.92 7.65
C SER A 113 -1.98 -1.52 6.64
N LEU A 114 -1.56 -2.54 5.90
CA LEU A 114 -2.42 -3.23 4.93
C LEU A 114 -3.43 -4.14 5.63
N ALA A 115 -3.02 -4.89 6.65
CA ALA A 115 -3.93 -5.69 7.48
C ALA A 115 -5.05 -4.81 8.06
N ARG A 116 -4.68 -3.68 8.66
CA ARG A 116 -5.65 -2.70 9.17
C ARG A 116 -6.63 -2.23 8.09
N SER A 117 -6.12 -1.87 6.92
CA SER A 117 -6.95 -1.43 5.79
C SER A 117 -7.96 -2.50 5.37
N PHE A 118 -7.52 -3.74 5.22
CA PHE A 118 -8.39 -4.85 4.82
C PHE A 118 -9.46 -5.18 5.88
N THR A 119 -9.12 -5.15 7.17
CA THR A 119 -10.14 -5.34 8.22
C THR A 119 -11.16 -4.20 8.27
N ALA A 120 -10.77 -2.97 7.94
CA ALA A 120 -11.67 -1.84 7.81
C ALA A 120 -12.64 -2.00 6.62
N TYR A 121 -12.24 -2.76 5.59
CA TYR A 121 -13.12 -3.14 4.46
C TYR A 121 -14.09 -4.27 4.83
N GLY A 122 -13.90 -4.91 5.99
CA GLY A 122 -14.73 -6.00 6.48
C GLY A 122 -14.15 -7.39 6.22
N ALA A 123 -12.87 -7.50 5.82
CA ALA A 123 -12.20 -8.79 5.69
C ALA A 123 -11.72 -9.31 7.05
N ASP A 124 -11.63 -10.63 7.19
CA ASP A 124 -11.07 -11.30 8.38
C ASP A 124 -10.28 -12.56 8.00
N SER A 125 -9.87 -13.35 8.99
CA SER A 125 -9.04 -14.55 8.79
C SER A 125 -9.75 -15.69 8.06
N SER A 126 -11.07 -15.63 7.91
CA SER A 126 -11.85 -16.63 7.14
C SER A 126 -11.85 -16.35 5.64
N ASP A 127 -11.32 -15.20 5.22
CA ASP A 127 -11.32 -14.79 3.82
C ASP A 127 -10.22 -15.44 2.98
N ILE A 128 -10.51 -15.52 1.68
CA ILE A 128 -9.59 -15.99 0.65
C ILE A 128 -9.34 -14.83 -0.32
N PHE A 129 -8.13 -14.28 -0.26
CA PHE A 129 -7.69 -13.13 -1.03
C PHE A 129 -7.07 -13.57 -2.35
N GLN A 130 -7.68 -13.18 -3.47
CA GLN A 130 -7.07 -13.27 -4.78
C GLN A 130 -6.31 -11.99 -5.10
N VAL A 131 -4.99 -12.06 -5.02
CA VAL A 131 -4.11 -10.92 -5.29
C VAL A 131 -3.74 -10.90 -6.75
N ALA A 132 -4.43 -10.05 -7.51
CA ALA A 132 -4.24 -9.84 -8.94
C ALA A 132 -3.46 -8.55 -9.28
N TYR A 133 -2.87 -7.89 -8.26
CA TYR A 133 -1.80 -6.93 -8.49
C TYR A 133 -0.52 -7.62 -8.95
N GLY A 134 0.26 -6.97 -9.82
CA GLY A 134 1.55 -7.48 -10.28
C GLY A 134 2.52 -7.75 -9.11
N TYR A 135 3.07 -8.96 -9.06
CA TYR A 135 4.17 -9.31 -8.17
C TYR A 135 5.51 -8.96 -8.82
N GLY A 136 6.44 -8.45 -8.02
CA GLY A 136 7.78 -8.05 -8.46
C GLY A 136 8.18 -6.70 -7.87
N LEU A 137 8.69 -5.81 -8.72
CA LEU A 137 9.13 -4.48 -8.29
C LEU A 137 7.97 -3.56 -7.89
N PHE A 138 6.77 -3.81 -8.42
CA PHE A 138 5.56 -3.11 -7.99
C PHE A 138 5.18 -3.51 -6.56
N THR A 139 4.84 -2.52 -5.74
CA THR A 139 4.54 -2.71 -4.32
C THR A 139 3.18 -3.35 -4.06
N GLY A 140 2.22 -3.20 -4.97
CA GLY A 140 0.84 -3.66 -4.74
C GLY A 140 0.71 -5.16 -4.49
N GLY A 141 1.37 -6.00 -5.29
CA GLY A 141 1.31 -7.46 -5.14
C GLY A 141 1.81 -7.93 -3.77
N LEU A 142 3.05 -7.60 -3.43
CA LEU A 142 3.65 -8.00 -2.15
C LEU A 142 3.01 -7.30 -0.94
N GLY A 143 2.54 -6.05 -1.10
CA GLY A 143 1.84 -5.34 -0.02
C GLY A 143 0.52 -6.01 0.35
N ALA A 144 -0.33 -6.28 -0.65
CA ALA A 144 -1.60 -6.97 -0.43
C ALA A 144 -1.39 -8.40 0.10
N HIS A 145 -0.38 -9.09 -0.42
CA HIS A 145 0.01 -10.42 0.04
C HIS A 145 0.30 -10.45 1.55
N TYR A 146 1.27 -9.65 2.01
CA TYR A 146 1.65 -9.66 3.42
C TYR A 146 0.53 -9.15 4.33
N GLY A 147 -0.25 -8.16 3.89
CA GLY A 147 -1.38 -7.66 4.66
C GLY A 147 -2.46 -8.73 4.91
N ALA A 148 -2.80 -9.50 3.87
CA ALA A 148 -3.78 -10.59 3.98
C ALA A 148 -3.25 -11.74 4.85
N GLU A 149 -2.00 -12.17 4.64
CA GLU A 149 -1.37 -13.19 5.50
C GLU A 149 -1.34 -12.75 6.97
N HIS A 150 -1.12 -11.47 7.23
CA HIS A 150 -1.03 -10.95 8.59
C HIS A 150 -2.36 -10.95 9.33
N ILE A 151 -3.49 -10.80 8.62
CA ILE A 151 -4.83 -11.02 9.19
C ILE A 151 -5.05 -12.50 9.52
N GLY A 152 -4.28 -13.42 8.92
CA GLY A 152 -4.49 -14.85 8.98
C GLY A 152 -5.40 -15.38 7.87
N ALA A 153 -5.65 -14.57 6.84
CA ALA A 153 -6.45 -14.97 5.68
C ALA A 153 -5.62 -15.81 4.70
N SER A 154 -6.29 -16.60 3.86
CA SER A 154 -5.62 -17.36 2.79
C SER A 154 -5.34 -16.46 1.59
N VAL A 155 -4.18 -16.61 0.96
CA VAL A 155 -3.78 -15.81 -0.21
C VAL A 155 -3.61 -16.70 -1.44
N ILE A 156 -4.24 -16.30 -2.55
CA ILE A 156 -4.00 -16.82 -3.89
C ILE A 156 -3.11 -15.79 -4.61
N PRO A 157 -1.78 -16.04 -4.71
CA PRO A 157 -0.83 -15.09 -5.27
C PRO A 157 -0.80 -15.15 -6.80
N MET A 158 -1.92 -14.82 -7.44
CA MET A 158 -2.10 -15.02 -8.88
C MET A 158 -1.31 -14.02 -9.75
N SER A 159 -0.99 -12.84 -9.20
CA SER A 159 -0.39 -11.72 -9.96
C SER A 159 -1.32 -11.21 -11.06
N SER A 160 -0.85 -10.26 -11.86
CA SER A 160 -1.59 -9.68 -12.98
C SER A 160 -1.56 -10.57 -14.23
N GLY A 161 -2.63 -10.53 -15.01
CA GLY A 161 -2.73 -11.23 -16.30
C GLY A 161 -3.39 -12.61 -16.20
N ASN A 162 -3.40 -13.32 -17.34
CA ASN A 162 -4.07 -14.62 -17.53
C ASN A 162 -5.49 -14.66 -16.92
N THR A 163 -6.39 -13.84 -17.49
CA THR A 163 -7.74 -13.66 -16.95
C THR A 163 -8.54 -14.94 -16.91
N GLU A 164 -8.42 -15.83 -17.88
CA GLU A 164 -9.07 -17.15 -17.84
C GLU A 164 -8.71 -17.90 -16.54
N LYS A 165 -7.40 -17.98 -16.24
CA LYS A 165 -6.94 -18.59 -14.99
C LYS A 165 -7.38 -17.81 -13.74
N GLN A 166 -7.50 -16.48 -13.81
CA GLN A 166 -8.08 -15.72 -12.70
C GLN A 166 -9.50 -16.18 -12.40
N ILE A 167 -10.34 -16.35 -13.41
CA ILE A 167 -11.73 -16.78 -13.26
C ILE A 167 -11.77 -18.21 -12.71
N THR A 168 -11.00 -19.14 -13.29
CA THR A 168 -10.94 -20.53 -12.84
C THR A 168 -10.56 -20.63 -11.36
N LEU A 169 -9.47 -19.97 -10.95
CA LEU A 169 -9.03 -20.04 -9.55
C LEU A 169 -10.00 -19.32 -8.60
N MET A 170 -10.59 -18.22 -9.04
CA MET A 170 -11.57 -17.47 -8.26
C MET A 170 -12.81 -18.31 -7.95
N HIS A 171 -13.30 -19.03 -8.95
CA HIS A 171 -14.40 -19.97 -8.84
C HIS A 171 -14.01 -21.18 -7.98
N ASP A 172 -12.96 -21.91 -8.37
CA ASP A 172 -12.61 -23.20 -7.79
C ASP A 172 -12.10 -23.10 -6.35
N PHE A 173 -11.34 -22.05 -6.03
CA PHE A 173 -10.82 -21.84 -4.68
C PHE A 173 -11.77 -21.00 -3.82
N GLY A 174 -12.84 -20.46 -4.41
CA GLY A 174 -13.86 -19.71 -3.70
C GLY A 174 -13.34 -18.40 -3.10
N SER A 175 -12.58 -17.64 -3.87
CA SER A 175 -12.06 -16.33 -3.47
C SER A 175 -13.19 -15.41 -2.97
N THR A 176 -12.96 -14.74 -1.85
CA THR A 176 -13.93 -13.81 -1.22
C THR A 176 -13.50 -12.36 -1.34
N VAL A 177 -12.19 -12.10 -1.51
CA VAL A 177 -11.63 -10.76 -1.68
C VAL A 177 -10.82 -10.69 -2.97
N LEU A 178 -11.07 -9.68 -3.80
CA LEU A 178 -10.27 -9.40 -5.01
C LEU A 178 -9.41 -8.16 -4.80
N CYS A 179 -8.09 -8.28 -4.97
CA CYS A 179 -7.16 -7.15 -4.94
C CYS A 179 -6.60 -6.89 -6.34
N CYS A 180 -6.99 -5.78 -6.98
CA CYS A 180 -6.51 -5.40 -8.30
C CYS A 180 -6.72 -3.91 -8.61
N THR A 181 -6.41 -3.47 -9.84
CA THR A 181 -6.80 -2.15 -10.30
C THR A 181 -8.31 -2.13 -10.63
N PRO A 182 -9.02 -1.00 -10.42
CA PRO A 182 -10.44 -0.91 -10.73
C PRO A 182 -10.76 -1.16 -12.21
N SER A 183 -9.90 -0.73 -13.15
CA SER A 183 -10.06 -1.09 -14.58
C SER A 183 -10.00 -2.59 -14.82
N TYR A 184 -9.12 -3.29 -14.11
CA TYR A 184 -9.01 -4.74 -14.23
C TYR A 184 -10.17 -5.46 -13.55
N ALA A 185 -10.72 -4.91 -12.46
CA ALA A 185 -11.92 -5.45 -11.81
C ALA A 185 -13.13 -5.44 -12.78
N LEU A 186 -13.32 -4.37 -13.55
CA LEU A 186 -14.32 -4.33 -14.62
C LEU A 186 -14.07 -5.38 -15.70
N PHE A 187 -12.81 -5.50 -16.14
CA PHE A 187 -12.45 -6.52 -17.13
C PHE A 187 -12.71 -7.94 -16.63
N VAL A 188 -12.43 -8.22 -15.35
CA VAL A 188 -12.76 -9.48 -14.69
C VAL A 188 -14.27 -9.69 -14.63
N ALA A 189 -15.06 -8.65 -14.36
CA ALA A 189 -16.51 -8.73 -14.32
C ALA A 189 -17.11 -9.14 -15.68
N ASP A 190 -16.62 -8.54 -16.76
CA ASP A 190 -17.02 -8.91 -18.11
C ASP A 190 -16.54 -10.34 -18.46
N ALA A 191 -15.32 -10.71 -18.04
CA ALA A 191 -14.79 -12.06 -18.25
C ALA A 191 -15.55 -13.15 -17.48
N ILE A 192 -16.05 -12.87 -16.26
CA ILE A 192 -16.94 -13.78 -15.53
C ILE A 192 -18.21 -14.02 -16.33
N LYS A 193 -18.83 -12.95 -16.83
CA LYS A 193 -20.04 -13.04 -17.66
C LYS A 193 -19.79 -13.87 -18.93
N ASP A 194 -18.66 -13.69 -19.58
CA ASP A 194 -18.32 -14.40 -20.82
C ASP A 194 -17.86 -15.85 -20.59
N SER A 195 -17.48 -16.21 -19.36
CA SER A 195 -17.03 -17.58 -19.02
C SER A 195 -18.16 -18.62 -19.04
N GLY A 196 -19.42 -18.18 -19.02
CA GLY A 196 -20.59 -19.05 -18.91
C GLY A 196 -20.82 -19.63 -17.50
N LEU A 197 -19.95 -19.32 -16.53
CA LEU A 197 -20.16 -19.65 -15.12
C LEU A 197 -21.16 -18.65 -14.50
N PRO A 198 -22.23 -19.13 -13.83
CA PRO A 198 -23.16 -18.27 -13.12
C PRO A 198 -22.44 -17.39 -12.09
N ARG A 199 -22.82 -16.12 -11.96
CA ARG A 199 -22.18 -15.20 -11.00
C ARG A 199 -22.34 -15.74 -9.58
N GLU A 200 -23.48 -16.32 -9.23
CA GLU A 200 -23.81 -16.89 -7.93
C GLU A 200 -22.83 -17.98 -7.46
N ASP A 201 -22.09 -18.62 -8.36
CA ASP A 201 -21.07 -19.63 -8.02
C ASP A 201 -19.77 -18.98 -7.49
N PHE A 202 -19.58 -17.67 -7.68
CA PHE A 202 -18.45 -16.92 -7.17
C PHE A 202 -18.73 -16.36 -5.76
N LYS A 203 -17.78 -16.58 -4.84
CA LYS A 203 -17.91 -16.17 -3.43
C LYS A 203 -17.42 -14.75 -3.11
N LEU A 204 -17.09 -13.97 -4.14
CA LEU A 204 -16.60 -12.61 -3.97
C LEU A 204 -17.59 -11.76 -3.16
N LYS A 205 -17.06 -11.05 -2.16
CA LYS A 205 -17.80 -10.11 -1.31
C LYS A 205 -17.13 -8.74 -1.17
N ILE A 206 -15.80 -8.66 -1.29
CA ILE A 206 -15.03 -7.42 -1.11
C ILE A 206 -14.10 -7.20 -2.31
N GLY A 207 -14.06 -5.96 -2.81
CA GLY A 207 -13.05 -5.45 -3.72
C GLY A 207 -12.08 -4.53 -2.99
N ALA A 208 -10.78 -4.78 -3.10
CA ALA A 208 -9.74 -3.87 -2.61
C ALA A 208 -9.00 -3.28 -3.82
N PHE A 209 -9.51 -2.15 -4.32
CA PHE A 209 -9.07 -1.56 -5.58
C PHE A 209 -8.24 -0.29 -5.39
N GLY A 210 -7.29 -0.07 -6.31
CA GLY A 210 -6.34 1.03 -6.20
C GLY A 210 -5.28 1.04 -7.29
N ALA A 211 -4.20 1.78 -7.05
CA ALA A 211 -3.10 2.08 -7.98
C ALA A 211 -3.44 3.00 -9.17
N GLU A 212 -4.71 3.35 -9.37
CA GLU A 212 -5.16 4.31 -10.38
C GLU A 212 -6.45 5.04 -9.92
N PRO A 213 -6.73 6.24 -10.45
CA PRO A 213 -7.99 6.92 -10.20
C PRO A 213 -9.19 6.16 -10.79
N TRP A 214 -10.35 6.31 -10.16
CA TRP A 214 -11.61 5.74 -10.61
C TRP A 214 -12.78 6.62 -10.16
N THR A 215 -13.90 6.50 -10.86
CA THR A 215 -15.09 7.33 -10.61
C THR A 215 -16.11 6.60 -9.76
N GLU A 216 -17.00 7.37 -9.12
CA GLU A 216 -18.18 6.84 -8.44
C GLU A 216 -19.08 5.98 -9.35
N SER A 217 -19.18 6.33 -10.63
CA SER A 217 -19.91 5.52 -11.61
C SER A 217 -19.23 4.17 -11.84
N MET A 218 -17.90 4.17 -11.98
CA MET A 218 -17.11 2.95 -12.12
C MET A 218 -17.26 2.05 -10.90
N ARG A 219 -17.27 2.63 -9.68
CA ARG A 219 -17.51 1.87 -8.45
C ARG A 219 -18.83 1.13 -8.48
N LYS A 220 -19.94 1.85 -8.74
CA LYS A 220 -21.28 1.25 -8.78
C LYS A 220 -21.38 0.15 -9.83
N GLU A 221 -20.81 0.36 -11.01
CA GLU A 221 -20.79 -0.67 -12.05
C GLU A 221 -20.05 -1.93 -11.60
N ILE A 222 -18.89 -1.78 -10.94
CA ILE A 222 -18.15 -2.92 -10.38
C ILE A 222 -18.99 -3.63 -9.30
N GLU A 223 -19.56 -2.88 -8.35
CA GLU A 223 -20.38 -3.45 -7.27
C GLU A 223 -21.61 -4.20 -7.81
N GLU A 224 -22.27 -3.67 -8.84
CA GLU A 224 -23.42 -4.30 -9.49
C GLU A 224 -23.03 -5.56 -10.27
N LYS A 225 -22.00 -5.50 -11.12
CA LYS A 225 -21.59 -6.64 -11.95
C LYS A 225 -20.97 -7.76 -11.11
N LEU A 226 -20.15 -7.39 -10.12
CA LEU A 226 -19.46 -8.35 -9.27
C LEU A 226 -20.20 -8.65 -7.98
N GLY A 227 -21.33 -8.03 -7.62
CA GLY A 227 -22.04 -8.33 -6.38
C GLY A 227 -21.18 -8.20 -5.12
N ILE A 228 -20.35 -7.18 -5.04
CA ILE A 228 -19.39 -6.93 -3.95
C ILE A 228 -19.56 -5.53 -3.36
N LYS A 229 -18.87 -5.27 -2.25
CA LYS A 229 -18.55 -3.92 -1.78
C LYS A 229 -17.14 -3.52 -2.26
N ALA A 230 -17.02 -2.39 -2.94
CA ALA A 230 -15.79 -1.93 -3.60
C ALA A 230 -15.17 -0.67 -2.96
#